data_AF-D3RMN9-F1
#
_entry.id   AF-D3RMN9-F1
#
_cell.length_a   1.000
_cell.length_b   1.000
_cell.length_c   1.000
_cell.angle_alpha   90.00
_cell.angle_beta   90.00
_cell.angle_gamma   90.00
#
_symmetry.space_group_name_H-M   'P 1'
#
loop_
_entity.id
_entity.type
_entity.pdbx_description
1 polymer ?
#
loop_
_entity_poly.entity_id
_entity_poly.type
_entity_poly.pdbx_seq_one_letter_code
_entity_poly.pdbx_strand_id
1 'polypeptide(L)'
;MSIPEHVCLHEVIDVVLTTLDARDPYTYEHSCRVALFSELMARELQLPPAIQQRIRVAAQLHDIGKIAITDQVLNKAGRLDRDEMIEIQRHPRIGYNILVRLPTFHEIATIVLHHHERFDGEGYPQRLAGEAIPLESRIIAVADAFDAMTSNRPYRKALSVDESLTEIRRHAGEQFDPLIAASLTRLRDLVLEHLSSGPTPINGRHHAYVGHEDLMHSRIVQNTGFFVEGEPPRHVEPNTPPDVPRAAHQDGGHIALS
;
A
#
# COMPACT_ATOMS: atom_id res chain seq x y z
N MET A 1 42.39 -1.51 0.77
CA MET A 1 41.21 -2.28 1.18
C MET A 1 40.49 -2.68 -0.09
N SER A 2 40.64 -3.93 -0.53
CA SER A 2 40.04 -4.41 -1.78
C SER A 2 38.57 -4.71 -1.50
N ILE A 3 37.66 -4.11 -2.27
CA ILE A 3 36.24 -4.49 -2.23
C ILE A 3 36.16 -5.93 -2.79
N PRO A 4 35.55 -6.90 -2.07
CA PRO A 4 35.47 -8.28 -2.54
C PRO A 4 34.75 -8.36 -3.90
N GLU A 5 35.23 -9.26 -4.78
CA GLU A 5 34.73 -9.43 -6.16
C GLU A 5 33.24 -9.79 -6.26
N HIS A 6 32.65 -10.24 -5.14
CA HIS A 6 31.23 -10.55 -5.03
C HIS A 6 30.67 -9.91 -3.76
N VAL A 7 30.10 -8.71 -3.89
CA VAL A 7 29.23 -8.15 -2.85
C VAL A 7 27.87 -8.82 -2.99
N CYS A 8 27.35 -9.40 -1.90
CA CYS A 8 26.04 -10.02 -1.91
C CYS A 8 24.96 -8.93 -2.05
N LEU A 9 24.06 -9.07 -3.02
CA LEU A 9 22.99 -8.10 -3.27
C LEU A 9 22.14 -7.84 -2.02
N HIS A 10 21.86 -8.90 -1.25
CA HIS A 10 21.15 -8.82 0.01
C HIS A 10 21.87 -7.95 1.04
N GLU A 11 23.21 -8.03 1.13
CA GLU A 11 23.98 -7.21 2.07
C GLU A 11 23.93 -5.72 1.70
N VAL A 12 23.93 -5.39 0.40
CA VAL A 12 23.78 -4.00 -0.06
C VAL A 12 22.39 -3.47 0.27
N ILE A 13 21.36 -4.29 0.02
CA ILE A 13 19.98 -3.94 0.35
C ILE A 13 19.88 -3.71 1.86
N ASP A 14 20.38 -4.62 2.69
CA ASP A 14 20.34 -4.48 4.15
C ASP A 14 21.02 -3.17 4.63
N VAL A 15 22.17 -2.79 4.04
CA VAL A 15 22.84 -1.52 4.35
C VAL A 15 21.98 -0.32 3.96
N VAL A 16 21.35 -0.35 2.78
CA VAL A 16 20.45 0.71 2.32
C VAL A 16 19.24 0.83 3.24
N LEU A 17 18.61 -0.29 3.62
CA LEU A 17 17.47 -0.29 4.54
C LEU A 17 17.86 0.20 5.93
N THR A 18 19.02 -0.23 6.45
CA THR A 18 19.55 0.26 7.74
C THR A 18 19.83 1.76 7.69
N THR A 19 20.25 2.29 6.54
CA THR A 19 20.48 3.73 6.36
C THR A 19 19.17 4.52 6.35
N LEU A 20 18.10 3.98 5.75
CA LEU A 20 16.76 4.57 5.83
C LEU A 20 16.25 4.57 7.27
N ASP A 21 16.42 3.44 7.96
CA ASP A 21 16.01 3.25 9.36
C ASP A 21 16.68 4.24 10.32
N ALA A 22 17.95 4.56 10.08
CA ALA A 22 18.66 5.57 10.87
C ALA A 22 18.02 6.96 10.80
N ARG A 23 17.20 7.24 9.78
CA ARG A 23 16.46 8.49 9.62
C ARG A 23 14.99 8.39 10.04
N ASP A 24 14.41 7.21 9.90
CA ASP A 24 13.05 6.88 10.33
C ASP A 24 13.08 5.51 11.01
N PRO A 25 13.24 5.46 12.36
CA PRO A 25 13.52 4.26 13.17
C PRO A 25 12.49 3.11 13.11
N TYR A 26 11.57 3.16 12.17
CA TYR A 26 10.53 2.17 11.92
C TYR A 26 10.62 1.54 10.52
N THR A 27 11.30 2.19 9.57
CA THR A 27 11.26 1.82 8.16
C THR A 27 11.86 0.43 7.92
N TYR A 28 12.87 0.00 8.67
CA TYR A 28 13.48 -1.32 8.46
C TYR A 28 12.54 -2.47 8.82
N GLU A 29 11.99 -2.46 10.04
CA GLU A 29 11.14 -3.56 10.51
C GLU A 29 9.88 -3.68 9.66
N HIS A 30 9.26 -2.54 9.34
CA HIS A 30 8.12 -2.48 8.45
C HIS A 30 8.43 -3.03 7.06
N SER A 31 9.51 -2.55 6.43
CA SER A 31 9.91 -3.06 5.11
C SER A 31 10.15 -4.56 5.13
N CYS A 32 10.69 -5.11 6.24
CA CYS A 32 10.85 -6.54 6.41
C CYS A 32 9.51 -7.29 6.53
N ARG A 33 8.55 -6.76 7.30
CA ARG A 33 7.21 -7.36 7.46
C ARG A 33 6.41 -7.30 6.16
N VAL A 34 6.42 -6.16 5.47
CA VAL A 34 5.78 -6.01 4.15
C VAL A 34 6.39 -6.99 3.15
N ALA A 35 7.72 -7.15 3.13
CA ALA A 35 8.39 -8.12 2.26
C ALA A 35 8.00 -9.56 2.59
N LEU A 36 7.90 -9.91 3.87
CA LEU A 36 7.44 -11.23 4.30
C LEU A 36 6.00 -11.50 3.84
N PHE A 37 5.06 -10.62 4.18
CA PHE A 37 3.65 -10.83 3.81
C PHE A 37 3.45 -10.87 2.30
N SER A 38 4.19 -10.04 1.55
CA SER A 38 4.19 -10.05 0.10
C SER A 38 4.69 -11.39 -0.46
N GLU A 39 5.77 -11.94 0.11
CA GLU A 39 6.30 -13.24 -0.30
C GLU A 39 5.34 -14.39 0.04
N LEU A 40 4.71 -14.36 1.21
CA LEU A 40 3.71 -15.36 1.60
C LEU A 40 2.52 -15.36 0.63
N MET A 41 1.99 -14.19 0.28
CA MET A 41 0.94 -14.07 -0.73
C MET A 41 1.41 -14.55 -2.11
N ALA A 42 2.63 -14.22 -2.52
CA ALA A 42 3.19 -14.67 -3.80
C ALA A 42 3.30 -16.20 -3.88
N ARG A 43 3.67 -16.86 -2.77
CA ARG A 43 3.72 -18.32 -2.65
C ARG A 43 2.32 -18.94 -2.69
N GLU A 44 1.37 -18.35 -1.96
CA GLU A 44 -0.04 -18.77 -1.97
C GLU A 44 -0.66 -18.67 -3.37
N LEU A 45 -0.29 -17.63 -4.12
CA LEU A 45 -0.68 -17.44 -5.53
C LEU A 45 0.12 -18.31 -6.51
N GLN A 46 1.02 -19.17 -6.02
CA GLN A 46 1.85 -20.08 -6.81
C GLN A 46 2.71 -19.38 -7.87
N LEU A 47 3.17 -18.15 -7.59
CA LEU A 47 4.02 -17.40 -8.50
C LEU A 47 5.41 -18.05 -8.60
N PRO A 48 6.11 -17.97 -9.76
CA PRO A 48 7.43 -18.54 -9.91
C PRO A 48 8.45 -18.00 -8.89
N PRO A 49 9.45 -18.77 -8.45
CA PRO A 49 10.43 -18.33 -7.45
C PRO A 49 11.15 -17.02 -7.79
N ALA A 50 11.44 -16.79 -9.07
CA ALA A 50 12.04 -15.54 -9.53
C ALA A 50 11.13 -14.32 -9.28
N ILE A 51 9.81 -14.49 -9.44
CA ILE A 51 8.82 -13.44 -9.15
C ILE A 51 8.69 -13.20 -7.65
N GLN A 52 8.68 -14.27 -6.85
CA GLN A 52 8.65 -14.17 -5.39
C GLN A 52 9.86 -13.37 -4.88
N GLN A 53 11.06 -13.67 -5.40
CA GLN A 53 12.27 -12.93 -5.04
C GLN A 53 12.22 -11.47 -5.46
N ARG A 54 11.68 -11.17 -6.65
CA ARG A 54 11.49 -9.78 -7.12
C ARG A 54 10.50 -9.01 -6.24
N ILE A 55 9.37 -9.63 -5.89
CA ILE A 55 8.38 -9.07 -4.96
C ILE A 55 9.03 -8.75 -3.62
N ARG A 56 9.77 -9.71 -3.05
CA ARG A 56 10.46 -9.53 -1.77
C ARG A 56 11.40 -8.32 -1.79
N VAL A 57 12.25 -8.20 -2.82
CA VAL A 57 13.20 -7.09 -2.93
C VAL A 57 12.46 -5.75 -3.16
N ALA A 58 11.43 -5.73 -4.01
CA ALA A 58 10.65 -4.52 -4.24
C ALA A 58 9.88 -4.08 -3.00
N ALA A 59 9.34 -5.01 -2.22
CA ALA A 59 8.68 -4.76 -0.96
C ALA A 59 9.65 -4.21 0.09
N GLN A 60 10.89 -4.71 0.15
CA GLN A 60 11.92 -4.13 1.03
C GLN A 60 12.21 -2.67 0.66
N LEU A 61 12.24 -2.36 -0.64
CA LEU A 61 12.67 -1.07 -1.15
C LEU A 61 11.51 -0.10 -1.49
N HIS A 62 10.26 -0.46 -1.20
CA HIS A 62 9.08 0.31 -1.64
C HIS A 62 9.13 1.78 -1.20
N ASP A 63 9.74 2.01 -0.05
CA ASP A 63 9.83 3.30 0.60
C ASP A 63 11.18 4.01 0.48
N ILE A 64 12.12 3.50 -0.32
CA ILE A 64 13.45 4.11 -0.46
C ILE A 64 13.40 5.59 -0.85
N GLY A 65 12.33 6.03 -1.52
CA GLY A 65 12.12 7.43 -1.87
C GLY A 65 11.83 8.36 -0.68
N LYS A 66 11.48 7.84 0.50
CA LYS A 66 11.28 8.63 1.72
C LYS A 66 12.55 9.37 2.15
N ILE A 67 13.72 8.93 1.68
CA ILE A 67 15.01 9.62 1.87
C ILE A 67 15.04 11.07 1.34
N ALA A 68 14.09 11.48 0.50
CA ALA A 68 14.02 12.84 -0.02
C ALA A 68 12.84 13.65 0.53
N ILE A 69 12.07 13.09 1.46
CA ILE A 69 10.96 13.79 2.13
C ILE A 69 11.50 14.49 3.36
N THR A 70 10.98 15.67 3.72
CA THR A 70 11.47 16.45 4.86
C THR A 70 11.12 15.80 6.19
N ASP A 71 11.98 15.99 7.20
CA ASP A 71 11.75 15.46 8.55
C ASP A 71 10.49 16.06 9.20
N GLN A 72 10.12 17.29 8.83
CA GLN A 72 8.90 17.93 9.29
C GLN A 72 7.65 17.16 8.81
N VAL A 73 7.63 16.76 7.55
CA VAL A 73 6.54 15.93 7.02
C VAL A 73 6.64 14.52 7.59
N LEU A 74 7.83 13.91 7.56
CA LEU A 74 8.13 12.57 8.06
C LEU A 74 7.90 12.37 9.56
N ASN A 75 7.91 13.42 10.37
CA ASN A 75 7.74 13.30 11.83
C ASN A 75 6.61 14.16 12.37
N LYS A 76 5.70 14.64 11.50
CA LYS A 76 4.54 15.43 11.94
C LYS A 76 3.79 14.65 13.03
N ALA A 77 2.96 15.29 13.85
CA ALA A 77 2.17 14.62 14.90
C ALA A 77 0.67 14.48 14.60
N GLY A 78 0.24 14.80 13.36
CA GLY A 78 -1.17 14.83 13.00
C GLY A 78 -1.39 14.66 11.50
N ARG A 79 -2.61 14.96 11.05
CA ARG A 79 -2.96 14.88 9.62
C ARG A 79 -2.01 15.74 8.79
N LEU A 80 -1.59 15.19 7.66
CA LEU A 80 -0.88 15.95 6.64
C LEU A 80 -1.87 16.92 5.99
N ASP A 81 -1.44 18.16 5.81
CA ASP A 81 -2.16 19.10 4.96
C ASP A 81 -1.96 18.77 3.47
N ARG A 82 -2.53 19.59 2.59
CA ARG A 82 -2.49 19.34 1.15
C ARG A 82 -1.07 19.36 0.59
N ASP A 83 -0.24 20.29 1.04
CA ASP A 83 1.11 20.48 0.49
C ASP A 83 2.05 19.39 1.00
N GLU A 84 1.91 19.02 2.28
CA GLU A 84 2.61 17.90 2.89
C GLU A 84 2.18 16.56 2.27
N MET A 85 0.91 16.42 1.89
CA MET A 85 0.42 15.25 1.16
C MET A 85 1.02 15.18 -0.25
N ILE A 86 1.11 16.30 -0.96
CA ILE A 86 1.78 16.36 -2.27
C ILE A 86 3.25 15.98 -2.10
N GLU A 87 3.90 16.41 -1.02
CA GLU A 87 5.28 16.06 -0.74
C GLU A 87 5.45 14.55 -0.53
N ILE A 88 4.69 13.94 0.39
CA ILE A 88 4.84 12.50 0.69
C ILE A 88 4.51 11.63 -0.52
N GLN A 89 3.53 11.99 -1.35
CA GLN A 89 3.16 11.23 -2.56
C GLN A 89 4.25 11.20 -3.64
N ARG A 90 5.33 11.96 -3.48
CA ARG A 90 6.48 11.92 -4.40
C ARG A 90 7.39 10.72 -4.15
N HIS A 91 7.34 10.09 -2.98
CA HIS A 91 8.30 9.03 -2.64
C HIS A 91 8.31 7.84 -3.63
N PRO A 92 7.22 7.38 -4.26
CA PRO A 92 7.31 6.28 -5.24
C PRO A 92 8.11 6.71 -6.47
N ARG A 93 7.93 7.95 -6.93
CA ARG A 93 8.68 8.51 -8.07
C ARG A 93 10.15 8.71 -7.73
N ILE A 94 10.45 9.17 -6.52
CA ILE A 94 11.83 9.33 -6.06
C ILE A 94 12.49 7.96 -5.94
N GLY A 95 11.80 6.98 -5.36
CA GLY A 95 12.29 5.61 -5.25
C GLY A 95 12.58 4.98 -6.61
N TYR A 96 11.67 5.14 -7.57
CA TYR A 96 11.90 4.78 -8.97
C TYR A 96 13.18 5.40 -9.53
N ASN A 97 13.36 6.73 -9.38
CA ASN A 97 14.52 7.45 -9.90
C ASN A 97 15.85 7.03 -9.27
N ILE A 98 15.82 6.55 -8.02
CA ILE A 98 16.99 5.99 -7.34
C ILE A 98 17.30 4.61 -7.91
N LEU A 99 16.31 3.72 -7.92
CA LEU A 99 16.48 2.30 -8.25
C LEU A 99 16.76 2.07 -9.75
N VAL A 100 16.14 2.85 -10.63
CA VAL A 100 16.29 2.70 -12.10
C VAL A 100 17.72 2.98 -12.59
N ARG A 101 18.60 3.56 -11.75
CA ARG A 101 20.01 3.74 -12.08
C ARG A 101 20.79 2.42 -12.16
N LEU A 102 20.25 1.35 -11.58
CA LEU A 102 20.80 0.01 -11.67
C LEU A 102 19.97 -0.79 -12.69
N PRO A 103 20.56 -1.25 -13.81
CA PRO A 103 19.84 -2.01 -14.83
C PRO A 103 19.11 -3.25 -14.29
N THR A 104 19.73 -3.94 -13.33
CA THR A 104 19.15 -5.09 -12.63
C THR A 104 17.91 -4.75 -11.81
N PHE A 105 17.66 -3.47 -11.51
CA PHE A 105 16.55 -3.00 -10.68
C PHE A 105 15.45 -2.30 -11.49
N HIS A 106 15.50 -2.27 -12.83
CA HIS A 106 14.46 -1.60 -13.62
C HIS A 106 13.04 -2.11 -13.33
N GLU A 107 12.86 -3.43 -13.21
CA GLU A 107 11.58 -4.01 -12.85
C GLU A 107 11.19 -3.68 -11.41
N ILE A 108 12.14 -3.79 -10.47
CA ILE A 108 11.95 -3.42 -9.06
C ILE A 108 11.52 -1.95 -8.95
N ALA A 109 12.19 -1.04 -9.67
CA ALA A 109 11.86 0.37 -9.70
C ALA A 109 10.43 0.60 -10.18
N THR A 110 10.00 -0.11 -11.23
CA THR A 110 8.63 -0.05 -11.75
C THR A 110 7.62 -0.52 -10.71
N ILE A 111 7.93 -1.60 -9.99
CA ILE A 111 7.06 -2.11 -8.93
C ILE A 111 6.93 -1.09 -7.79
N VAL A 112 8.06 -0.53 -7.35
CA VAL A 112 8.13 0.53 -6.33
C VAL A 112 7.40 1.80 -6.79
N LEU A 113 7.40 2.13 -8.08
CA LEU A 113 6.67 3.30 -8.56
C LEU A 113 5.15 3.20 -8.33
N HIS A 114 4.60 1.98 -8.40
CA HIS A 114 3.16 1.72 -8.47
C HIS A 114 2.56 1.09 -7.22
N HIS A 115 3.30 0.94 -6.13
CA HIS A 115 2.80 0.28 -4.91
C HIS A 115 1.69 1.05 -4.18
N HIS A 116 1.43 2.31 -4.56
CA HIS A 116 0.30 3.12 -4.09
C HIS A 116 -0.77 3.38 -5.16
N GLU A 117 -0.70 2.70 -6.30
CA GLU A 117 -1.83 2.64 -7.23
C GLU A 117 -2.97 1.84 -6.55
N ARG A 118 -4.20 2.26 -6.81
CA ARG A 118 -5.41 1.61 -6.28
C ARG A 118 -6.10 0.86 -7.41
N PHE A 119 -6.71 -0.28 -7.10
CA PHE A 119 -7.36 -1.11 -8.11
C PHE A 119 -8.48 -0.38 -8.88
N ASP A 120 -9.14 0.59 -8.26
CA ASP A 120 -10.14 1.48 -8.85
C ASP A 120 -9.58 2.64 -9.70
N GLY A 121 -8.26 2.85 -9.71
CA GLY A 121 -7.61 3.95 -10.41
C GLY A 121 -7.56 5.27 -9.65
N GLU A 122 -7.97 5.32 -8.38
CA GLU A 122 -7.91 6.54 -7.57
C GLU A 122 -6.56 6.74 -6.86
N GLY A 123 -5.60 5.83 -7.11
CA GLY A 123 -4.26 5.86 -6.52
C GLY A 123 -3.31 6.88 -7.15
N TYR A 124 -2.01 6.71 -6.86
CA TYR A 124 -0.94 7.55 -7.38
C TYR A 124 0.31 6.69 -7.65
N PRO A 125 1.25 7.15 -8.50
CA PRO A 125 1.32 8.46 -9.17
C PRO A 125 0.68 8.54 -10.56
N GLN A 126 0.31 7.42 -11.19
CA GLN A 126 -0.18 7.39 -12.57
C GLN A 126 -1.68 7.07 -12.69
N ARG A 127 -2.36 6.71 -11.60
CA ARG A 127 -3.78 6.36 -11.61
C ARG A 127 -4.07 5.17 -12.52
N LEU A 128 -3.18 4.19 -12.45
CA LEU A 128 -3.39 2.91 -13.12
C LEU A 128 -4.53 2.18 -12.40
N ALA A 129 -5.38 1.48 -13.17
CA ALA A 129 -6.52 0.76 -12.64
C ALA A 129 -6.45 -0.74 -13.01
N GLY A 130 -6.99 -1.57 -12.12
CA GLY A 130 -7.08 -3.00 -12.31
C GLY A 130 -5.73 -3.66 -12.63
N GLU A 131 -5.73 -4.48 -13.69
CA GLU A 131 -4.55 -5.23 -14.11
C GLU A 131 -3.50 -4.40 -14.86
N ALA A 132 -3.75 -3.12 -15.13
CA ALA A 132 -2.71 -2.21 -15.63
C ALA A 132 -1.63 -1.95 -14.56
N ILE A 133 -1.98 -2.14 -13.28
CA ILE A 133 -1.04 -2.09 -12.17
C ILE A 133 -0.20 -3.39 -12.16
N PRO A 134 1.14 -3.31 -12.06
CA PRO A 134 1.97 -4.51 -11.92
C PRO A 134 1.46 -5.41 -10.81
N LEU A 135 1.43 -6.72 -11.05
CA LEU A 135 0.93 -7.72 -10.10
C LEU A 135 1.66 -7.59 -8.75
N GLU A 136 2.98 -7.44 -8.81
CA GLU A 136 3.84 -7.29 -7.65
C GLU A 136 3.51 -6.02 -6.84
N SER A 137 3.17 -4.92 -7.51
CA SER A 137 2.75 -3.67 -6.85
C SER A 137 1.42 -3.85 -6.13
N ARG A 138 0.46 -4.56 -6.74
CA ARG A 138 -0.83 -4.89 -6.10
C ARG A 138 -0.64 -5.77 -4.86
N ILE A 139 0.33 -6.71 -4.89
CA ILE A 139 0.69 -7.55 -3.74
C ILE A 139 1.27 -6.69 -2.61
N ILE A 140 2.22 -5.81 -2.94
CA ILE A 140 2.86 -4.92 -1.96
C ILE A 140 1.83 -3.98 -1.34
N ALA A 141 0.89 -3.42 -2.12
CA ALA A 141 -0.15 -2.53 -1.61
C ALA A 141 -1.00 -3.19 -0.51
N VAL A 142 -1.36 -4.47 -0.70
CA VAL A 142 -2.12 -5.23 0.31
C VAL A 142 -1.26 -5.52 1.55
N ALA A 143 0.00 -5.92 1.35
CA ALA A 143 0.92 -6.21 2.45
C ALA A 143 1.24 -4.96 3.30
N ASP A 144 1.48 -3.82 2.64
CA ASP A 144 1.77 -2.53 3.26
C ASP A 144 0.60 -2.06 4.12
N ALA A 145 -0.61 -2.06 3.55
CA ALA A 145 -1.81 -1.70 4.30
C ALA A 145 -2.08 -2.64 5.47
N PHE A 146 -1.87 -3.95 5.29
CA PHE A 146 -2.04 -4.92 6.36
C PHE A 146 -1.05 -4.69 7.51
N ASP A 147 0.25 -4.53 7.21
CA ASP A 147 1.26 -4.24 8.23
C ASP A 147 0.95 -2.93 8.97
N ALA A 148 0.48 -1.92 8.22
CA ALA A 148 0.09 -0.66 8.78
C ALA A 148 -1.11 -0.78 9.73
N MET A 149 -2.01 -1.72 9.50
CA MET A 149 -3.16 -1.98 10.37
C MET A 149 -2.79 -2.79 11.61
N THR A 150 -1.86 -3.74 11.51
CA THR A 150 -1.46 -4.62 12.61
C THR A 150 -0.31 -4.09 13.46
N SER A 151 0.30 -2.96 13.09
CA SER A 151 1.36 -2.31 13.86
C SER A 151 0.83 -1.24 14.81
N ASN A 152 1.47 -1.09 15.97
CA ASN A 152 1.19 0.00 16.91
C ASN A 152 1.68 1.34 16.36
N ARG A 153 0.89 2.40 16.55
CA ARG A 153 1.15 3.74 16.03
C ARG A 153 0.85 4.78 17.10
N PRO A 154 1.54 5.94 17.15
CA PRO A 154 1.38 6.91 18.26
C PRO A 154 -0.03 7.46 18.48
N TYR A 155 -0.87 7.41 17.44
CA TYR A 155 -2.26 7.88 17.51
C TYR A 155 -3.28 6.75 17.47
N ARG A 156 -2.85 5.49 17.37
CA ARG A 156 -3.76 4.36 17.17
C ARG A 156 -3.14 3.03 17.60
N LYS A 157 -3.89 2.28 18.41
CA LYS A 157 -3.55 0.88 18.70
C LYS A 157 -3.60 0.04 17.42
N ALA A 158 -2.74 -0.98 17.35
CA ALA A 158 -2.85 -2.01 16.33
C ALA A 158 -4.27 -2.61 16.32
N LEU A 159 -4.80 -2.89 15.13
CA LEU A 159 -5.97 -3.73 14.98
C LEU A 159 -5.56 -5.19 15.16
N SER A 160 -6.52 -6.02 15.55
CA SER A 160 -6.35 -7.46 15.45
C SER A 160 -6.17 -7.89 13.99
N VAL A 161 -5.61 -9.08 13.80
CA VAL A 161 -5.50 -9.70 12.47
C VAL A 161 -6.88 -9.83 11.82
N ASP A 162 -7.90 -10.21 12.58
CA ASP A 162 -9.26 -10.41 12.07
C ASP A 162 -9.93 -9.10 11.62
N GLU A 163 -9.75 -8.02 12.39
CA GLU A 163 -10.22 -6.68 12.00
C GLU A 163 -9.47 -6.20 10.75
N SER A 164 -8.15 -6.36 10.71
CA SER A 164 -7.32 -5.97 9.56
C SER A 164 -7.73 -6.71 8.29
N LEU A 165 -7.93 -8.04 8.36
CA LEU A 165 -8.40 -8.84 7.23
C LEU A 165 -9.82 -8.46 6.80
N THR A 166 -10.67 -8.03 7.74
CA THR A 166 -12.03 -7.57 7.44
C THR A 166 -11.98 -6.25 6.66
N GLU A 167 -11.11 -5.32 7.03
CA GLU A 167 -10.90 -4.08 6.28
C GLU A 167 -10.30 -4.32 4.89
N ILE A 168 -9.29 -5.21 4.77
CA ILE A 168 -8.76 -5.62 3.46
C ILE A 168 -9.87 -6.19 2.56
N ARG A 169 -10.73 -7.06 3.10
CA ARG A 169 -11.87 -7.63 2.36
C ARG A 169 -12.91 -6.58 1.98
N ARG A 170 -13.18 -5.62 2.86
CA ARG A 170 -14.15 -4.53 2.64
C ARG A 170 -13.77 -3.66 1.44
N HIS A 171 -12.48 -3.43 1.24
CA HIS A 171 -11.95 -2.60 0.15
C HIS A 171 -11.43 -3.39 -1.06
N ALA A 172 -11.76 -4.68 -1.14
CA ALA A 172 -11.47 -5.49 -2.32
C ALA A 172 -12.28 -5.01 -3.53
N GLY A 173 -11.61 -4.77 -4.67
CA GLY A 173 -12.20 -4.25 -5.91
C GLY A 173 -12.17 -2.73 -6.01
N GLU A 174 -11.95 -2.04 -4.90
CA GLU A 174 -11.71 -0.59 -4.84
C GLU A 174 -10.22 -0.34 -4.68
N GLN A 175 -9.73 -0.37 -3.44
CA GLN A 175 -8.33 -0.14 -3.15
C GLN A 175 -7.45 -1.30 -3.59
N PHE A 176 -7.92 -2.51 -3.30
CA PHE A 176 -7.12 -3.72 -3.44
C PHE A 176 -7.63 -4.62 -4.55
N ASP A 177 -6.70 -5.33 -5.17
CA ASP A 177 -7.05 -6.44 -6.04
C ASP A 177 -7.81 -7.52 -5.24
N PRO A 178 -9.04 -7.91 -5.65
CA PRO A 178 -9.82 -8.93 -4.96
C PRO A 178 -9.11 -10.28 -4.80
N LEU A 179 -8.34 -10.71 -5.80
CA LEU A 179 -7.64 -12.00 -5.77
C LEU A 179 -6.53 -11.99 -4.72
N ILE A 180 -5.80 -10.88 -4.62
CA ILE A 180 -4.71 -10.69 -3.67
C ILE A 180 -5.26 -10.52 -2.26
N ALA A 181 -6.31 -9.71 -2.07
CA ALA A 181 -7.00 -9.56 -0.79
C ALA A 181 -7.51 -10.92 -0.25
N ALA A 182 -8.06 -11.75 -1.14
CA ALA A 182 -8.48 -13.10 -0.78
C ALA A 182 -7.29 -14.01 -0.43
N SER A 183 -6.14 -13.87 -1.10
CA SER A 183 -4.94 -14.64 -0.79
C SER A 183 -4.41 -14.39 0.63
N LEU A 184 -4.37 -13.12 1.07
CA LEU A 184 -3.99 -12.78 2.44
C LEU A 184 -4.95 -13.38 3.47
N THR A 185 -6.26 -13.38 3.17
CA THR A 185 -7.27 -13.96 4.05
C THR A 185 -7.08 -15.48 4.22
N ARG A 186 -6.66 -16.21 3.17
CA ARG A 186 -6.34 -17.65 3.26
C ARG A 186 -5.10 -17.92 4.12
N LEU A 187 -4.20 -16.94 4.24
CA LEU A 187 -2.99 -17.00 5.06
C LEU A 187 -3.20 -16.59 6.52
N ARG A 188 -4.45 -16.38 6.97
CA ARG A 188 -4.79 -15.89 8.30
C ARG A 188 -4.00 -16.56 9.42
N ASP A 189 -4.03 -17.89 9.49
CA ASP A 189 -3.46 -18.62 10.62
C ASP A 189 -1.93 -18.55 10.64
N LEU A 190 -1.30 -18.60 9.45
CA LEU A 190 0.14 -18.45 9.30
C LEU A 190 0.60 -17.03 9.69
N VAL A 191 -0.15 -16.01 9.29
CA VAL A 191 0.14 -14.61 9.64
C VAL A 191 -0.05 -14.38 11.13
N LEU A 192 -1.10 -14.96 11.73
CA LEU A 192 -1.36 -14.88 13.16
C LEU A 192 -0.24 -15.56 13.98
N GLU A 193 0.21 -16.73 13.55
CA GLU A 193 1.35 -17.43 14.15
C GLU A 193 2.61 -16.57 14.08
N HIS A 194 2.92 -15.98 12.91
CA HIS A 194 4.10 -15.14 12.74
C HIS A 194 4.08 -13.90 13.64
N LEU A 195 2.94 -13.21 13.72
CA LEU A 195 2.78 -12.03 14.58
C LEU A 195 2.82 -12.38 16.07
N SER A 196 2.43 -13.61 16.44
CA SER A 196 2.44 -14.08 17.84
C SER A 196 3.79 -14.64 18.28
N SER A 197 4.58 -15.18 17.35
CA SER A 197 5.85 -15.87 17.62
C SER A 197 7.04 -14.91 17.78
N GLY A 198 6.84 -13.60 17.60
CA GLY A 198 7.92 -12.63 17.56
C GLY A 198 8.80 -12.78 16.31
N PRO A 199 9.96 -12.12 16.23
CA PRO A 199 10.81 -12.15 15.04
C PRO A 199 11.18 -13.56 14.62
N THR A 200 10.77 -13.94 13.41
CA THR A 200 11.43 -15.03 12.72
C THR A 200 12.73 -14.48 12.12
N PRO A 201 13.90 -15.06 12.45
CA PRO A 201 15.17 -14.58 11.93
C PRO A 201 15.21 -14.73 10.41
N ILE A 202 15.37 -13.60 9.72
CA ILE A 202 15.78 -13.58 8.32
C ILE A 202 17.30 -13.73 8.29
N ASN A 203 17.79 -14.83 7.68
CA ASN A 203 19.22 -15.14 7.53
C ASN A 203 20.05 -15.20 8.83
N GLY A 204 19.50 -15.72 9.93
CA GLY A 204 20.27 -16.00 11.15
C GLY A 204 20.77 -14.76 11.91
N ARG A 205 20.34 -13.55 11.53
CA ARG A 205 20.55 -12.33 12.32
C ARG A 205 19.28 -12.02 13.11
N HIS A 206 19.41 -11.98 14.43
CA HIS A 206 18.35 -11.54 15.32
C HIS A 206 18.11 -10.04 15.08
N HIS A 207 16.95 -9.69 14.52
CA HIS A 207 16.39 -8.36 14.67
C HIS A 207 15.20 -8.51 15.61
N ALA A 208 15.35 -8.01 16.84
CA ALA A 208 14.28 -8.00 17.82
C ALA A 208 13.10 -7.22 17.25
N TYR A 209 11.88 -7.78 17.24
CA TYR A 209 10.69 -6.94 17.14
C TYR A 209 10.65 -6.21 18.47
N VAL A 210 11.03 -4.96 18.46
CA VAL A 210 10.67 -4.09 19.57
C VAL A 210 9.46 -3.33 19.05
N GLY A 211 8.29 -3.59 19.63
CA GLY A 211 7.07 -2.89 19.26
C GLY A 211 7.25 -1.38 19.44
N HIS A 212 7.66 -0.72 18.36
CA HIS A 212 7.95 0.70 18.30
C HIS A 212 7.16 1.33 17.16
N GLU A 213 7.01 2.64 17.28
CA GLU A 213 5.88 3.43 16.82
C GLU A 213 6.02 3.91 15.36
N ASP A 214 5.11 3.53 14.46
CA ASP A 214 5.08 4.08 13.09
C ASP A 214 4.14 5.25 12.95
N LEU A 215 4.72 6.42 12.77
CA LEU A 215 3.98 7.65 12.59
C LEU A 215 3.46 7.82 11.16
N MET A 216 4.14 7.28 10.14
CA MET A 216 4.05 7.80 8.77
C MET A 216 3.15 7.03 7.83
N HIS A 217 3.29 5.71 7.73
CA HIS A 217 2.37 4.95 6.87
C HIS A 217 0.93 5.03 7.36
N SER A 218 0.72 5.26 8.66
CA SER A 218 -0.61 5.46 9.27
C SER A 218 -1.37 6.57 8.57
N ARG A 219 -0.65 7.57 8.04
CA ARG A 219 -1.23 8.81 7.53
C ARG A 219 -1.47 8.78 6.05
N ILE A 220 -0.60 8.11 5.29
CA ILE A 220 -0.88 7.76 3.90
C ILE A 220 -2.14 6.88 3.87
N VAL A 221 -2.22 5.89 4.76
CA VAL A 221 -3.38 5.01 4.95
C VAL A 221 -4.63 5.79 5.44
N GLN A 222 -4.52 6.67 6.44
CA GLN A 222 -5.66 7.48 6.91
C GLN A 222 -6.20 8.47 5.85
N ASN A 223 -5.34 9.09 5.05
CA ASN A 223 -5.76 10.04 4.01
C ASN A 223 -6.18 9.36 2.69
N THR A 224 -5.91 8.05 2.52
CA THR A 224 -6.43 7.24 1.40
C THR A 224 -7.76 6.53 1.73
N GLY A 225 -8.38 6.85 2.88
CA GLY A 225 -9.76 6.46 3.18
C GLY A 225 -9.94 5.23 4.07
N PHE A 226 -8.88 4.68 4.67
CA PHE A 226 -9.02 3.50 5.53
C PHE A 226 -9.77 3.74 6.84
N PHE A 227 -9.85 4.98 7.32
CA PHE A 227 -10.40 5.27 8.64
C PHE A 227 -11.17 6.59 8.64
N VAL A 228 -12.50 6.49 8.49
CA VAL A 228 -13.41 7.53 8.98
C VAL A 228 -13.77 7.15 10.41
N GLU A 229 -13.13 7.77 11.40
CA GLU A 229 -13.67 7.71 12.76
C GLU A 229 -15.03 8.40 12.78
N GLY A 230 -16.11 7.63 12.96
CA GLY A 230 -17.34 8.14 13.57
C GLY A 230 -18.48 8.67 12.68
N GLU A 231 -18.54 8.37 11.37
CA GLU A 231 -19.79 8.61 10.61
C GLU A 231 -20.61 7.31 10.45
N PRO A 232 -21.92 7.29 10.79
CA PRO A 232 -22.78 6.16 10.47
C PRO A 232 -22.85 5.94 8.95
N PRO A 233 -23.13 4.71 8.48
CA PRO A 233 -23.14 4.39 7.06
C PRO A 233 -24.08 5.35 6.33
N ARG A 234 -23.52 6.11 5.38
CA ARG A 234 -24.32 6.95 4.48
C ARG A 234 -25.20 6.02 3.67
N HIS A 235 -26.51 6.08 3.92
CA HIS A 235 -27.49 5.52 3.02
C HIS A 235 -27.26 6.14 1.64
N VAL A 236 -26.79 5.33 0.69
CA VAL A 236 -26.81 5.68 -0.71
C VAL A 236 -28.28 5.64 -1.11
N GLU A 237 -28.94 6.80 -1.11
CA GLU A 237 -30.24 6.92 -1.76
C GLU A 237 -30.06 6.56 -3.25
N PRO A 238 -30.92 5.71 -3.82
CA PRO A 238 -30.83 5.39 -5.23
C PRO A 238 -31.00 6.69 -6.05
N ASN A 239 -30.00 6.98 -6.88
CA ASN A 239 -30.02 8.07 -7.84
C ASN A 239 -31.35 8.08 -8.60
N THR A 240 -32.21 9.03 -8.26
CA THR A 240 -33.40 9.32 -9.06
C THR A 240 -32.90 10.11 -10.28
N PRO A 241 -33.15 9.65 -11.50
CA PRO A 241 -32.71 10.37 -12.69
C PRO A 241 -33.40 11.75 -12.75
N PRO A 242 -32.70 12.79 -13.27
CA PRO A 242 -33.24 14.14 -13.31
C PRO A 242 -34.53 14.20 -14.14
N ASP A 243 -35.51 14.92 -13.61
CA ASP A 243 -36.81 15.18 -14.22
C ASP A 243 -36.68 15.67 -15.66
N VAL A 244 -37.21 14.87 -16.60
CA VAL A 244 -37.44 15.30 -17.98
C VAL A 244 -38.69 16.19 -18.00
N PRO A 245 -38.62 17.46 -18.44
CA PRO A 245 -39.79 18.31 -18.48
C PRO A 245 -40.81 17.74 -19.48
N ARG A 246 -41.99 17.38 -18.97
CA ARG A 246 -43.16 16.92 -19.74
C ARG A 246 -43.56 18.00 -20.75
N ALA A 247 -43.54 17.64 -22.03
CA ALA A 247 -44.16 18.42 -23.10
C ALA A 247 -45.66 18.56 -22.83
N ALA A 248 -46.16 19.79 -22.93
CA ALA A 248 -47.57 20.12 -22.80
C ALA A 248 -48.36 19.55 -24.00
N HIS A 249 -49.16 18.50 -23.73
CA HIS A 249 -50.31 18.19 -24.55
C HIS A 249 -51.45 19.13 -24.16
N GLN A 250 -51.75 20.10 -25.02
CA GLN A 250 -53.06 20.75 -25.05
C GLN A 250 -53.89 20.06 -26.14
N ASP A 251 -54.90 19.33 -25.70
CA ASP A 251 -56.02 18.88 -26.52
C ASP A 251 -57.06 19.99 -26.62
N GLY A 252 -57.69 20.08 -27.79
CA GLY A 252 -59.10 20.50 -27.89
C GLY A 252 -59.38 21.79 -28.65
N GLY A 253 -59.83 21.65 -29.90
CA GLY A 253 -60.51 22.73 -30.62
C GLY A 253 -60.90 22.37 -32.05
N HIS A 254 -62.06 21.74 -32.23
CA HIS A 254 -62.86 21.80 -33.48
C HIS A 254 -62.92 23.26 -33.99
N ILE A 255 -63.01 23.56 -35.30
CA ILE A 255 -64.19 23.48 -36.17
C ILE A 255 -63.74 23.69 -37.63
N ALA A 256 -64.48 23.08 -38.56
CA ALA A 256 -64.27 23.04 -40.00
C ALA A 256 -64.71 24.31 -40.77
N LEU A 257 -64.31 24.30 -42.05
CA LEU A 257 -64.98 24.83 -43.26
C LEU A 257 -64.35 26.04 -43.97
N SER A 258 -64.03 25.75 -45.25
CA SER A 258 -63.87 26.59 -46.44
C SER A 258 -62.51 27.24 -46.68
#